data_AF-A0A090XCU9-F1
#
_entry.id   AF-A0A090XCU9-F1
#
_cell.length_a   1.000
_cell.length_b   1.000
_cell.length_c   1.000
_cell.angle_alpha   90.00
_cell.angle_beta   90.00
_cell.angle_gamma   90.00
#
_symmetry.space_group_name_H-M   'P 1'
#
loop_
_entity.id
_entity.type
_entity.pdbx_description
1 polymer ?
#
loop_
_entity_poly.entity_id
_entity_poly.type
_entity_poly.pdbx_seq_one_letter_code
_entity_poly.pdbx_strand_id
1 'polypeptide(L)'
;NNHNLFFYGYVAAEVMNFVNVVGQMFLMDMFLGGEFSSYGSKVLQFTEWDWSVRYDPMIRVFPRLTKCTFHMYGSSGDVQKHDAMCILPINIINEKIYVFLWFWFIILAIMSGVVLIYRAVIIFIPRVRFIVLRNRAKLANKDYVERVCDRSKLGDWLVARPSLQKPLTRSTSETLINEYVRRLDHNEP
;
A
#
# COMPACT_ATOMS: atom_id res chain seq x y z
N ASN A 1 14.80 -23.33 -16.31
CA ASN A 1 13.39 -22.90 -16.43
C ASN A 1 12.77 -22.34 -15.15
N ASN A 2 13.24 -22.69 -13.95
CA ASN A 2 12.57 -22.31 -12.70
C ASN A 2 12.61 -20.80 -12.39
N HIS A 3 13.67 -20.06 -12.79
CA HIS A 3 13.80 -18.63 -12.50
C HIS A 3 12.69 -17.75 -13.09
N ASN A 4 12.14 -18.12 -14.25
CA ASN A 4 11.04 -17.39 -14.87
C ASN A 4 9.72 -17.57 -14.10
N LEU A 5 9.47 -18.77 -13.56
CA LEU A 5 8.27 -19.05 -12.77
C LEU A 5 8.26 -18.26 -11.46
N PHE A 6 9.40 -18.20 -10.76
CA PHE A 6 9.55 -17.37 -9.57
C PHE A 6 9.34 -15.88 -9.88
N PHE A 7 9.84 -15.40 -11.02
CA PHE A 7 9.62 -14.02 -11.46
C PHE A 7 8.13 -13.72 -11.67
N TYR A 8 7.42 -14.57 -12.41
CA TYR A 8 5.98 -14.38 -12.63
C TYR A 8 5.19 -14.46 -11.32
N GLY A 9 5.53 -15.39 -10.42
CA GLY A 9 4.91 -15.49 -9.10
C GLY A 9 5.15 -14.23 -8.25
N TYR A 10 6.36 -13.67 -8.30
CA TYR A 10 6.68 -12.43 -7.58
C TYR A 10 5.91 -11.22 -8.11
N VAL A 11 5.87 -11.05 -9.44
CA VAL A 11 5.08 -9.97 -10.07
C VAL A 11 3.59 -10.14 -9.77
N ALA A 12 3.08 -11.38 -9.84
CA ALA A 12 1.68 -11.67 -9.49
C ALA A 12 1.38 -11.34 -8.03
N ALA A 13 2.29 -11.64 -7.10
CA ALA A 13 2.15 -11.28 -5.69
C ALA A 13 2.15 -9.76 -5.46
N GLU A 14 3.02 -9.00 -6.15
CA GLU A 14 3.03 -7.54 -6.10
C GLU A 14 1.69 -6.95 -6.58
N VAL A 15 1.16 -7.47 -7.70
CA VAL A 15 -0.15 -7.06 -8.23
C VAL A 15 -1.27 -7.45 -7.26
N MET A 16 -1.25 -8.67 -6.72
CA MET A 16 -2.27 -9.15 -5.77
C MET A 16 -2.26 -8.34 -4.47
N ASN A 17 -1.10 -7.89 -4.01
CA ASN A 17 -1.00 -6.99 -2.87
C ASN A 17 -1.66 -5.64 -3.14
N PHE A 18 -1.43 -5.05 -4.31
CA PHE A 18 -2.10 -3.81 -4.70
C PHE A 18 -3.63 -3.99 -4.80
N VAL A 19 -4.08 -5.07 -5.45
CA VAL A 19 -5.50 -5.43 -5.54
C VAL A 19 -6.11 -5.62 -4.15
N ASN A 20 -5.39 -6.25 -3.22
CA ASN A 20 -5.85 -6.41 -1.84
C ASN A 20 -6.03 -5.06 -1.15
N VAL A 21 -5.07 -4.13 -1.27
CA VAL A 21 -5.20 -2.79 -0.67
C VAL A 21 -6.43 -2.04 -1.24
N VAL A 22 -6.62 -2.07 -2.56
CA VAL A 22 -7.78 -1.44 -3.22
C VAL A 22 -9.09 -2.13 -2.84
N GLY A 23 -9.08 -3.47 -2.76
CA GLY A 23 -10.25 -4.26 -2.35
C GLY A 23 -10.67 -3.96 -0.91
N GLN A 24 -9.71 -3.89 0.01
CA GLN A 24 -9.96 -3.50 1.41
C GLN A 24 -10.53 -2.07 1.47
N MET A 25 -10.00 -1.14 0.67
CA MET A 25 -10.54 0.21 0.58
C MET A 25 -11.99 0.24 0.11
N PHE A 26 -12.35 -0.57 -0.90
CA PHE A 26 -13.72 -0.68 -1.41
C PHE A 26 -14.68 -1.36 -0.44
N LEU A 27 -14.25 -2.44 0.22
CA LEU A 27 -15.06 -3.11 1.25
C LEU A 27 -15.38 -2.18 2.41
N MET A 28 -14.40 -1.36 2.82
CA MET A 28 -14.58 -0.33 3.83
C MET A 28 -15.55 0.74 3.38
N ASP A 29 -15.44 1.21 2.13
CA ASP A 29 -16.40 2.18 1.57
C ASP A 29 -17.83 1.62 1.53
N MET A 30 -18.00 0.36 1.13
CA MET A 30 -19.30 -0.33 1.17
C MET A 30 -19.83 -0.48 2.60
N PHE A 31 -18.99 -0.83 3.57
CA PHE A 31 -19.39 -0.97 4.98
C PHE A 31 -19.87 0.35 5.58
N LEU A 32 -19.22 1.47 5.24
CA LEU A 32 -19.60 2.81 5.71
C LEU A 32 -20.69 3.48 4.84
N GLY A 33 -21.25 2.79 3.85
CA GLY A 33 -22.34 3.31 3.00
C GLY A 33 -21.90 4.38 2.00
N GLY A 34 -20.65 4.34 1.51
CA GLY A 34 -20.11 5.25 0.49
C GLY A 34 -19.58 6.58 1.02
N GLU A 35 -19.66 6.82 2.33
CA GLU A 35 -19.16 8.06 2.95
C GLU A 35 -17.64 8.03 3.20
N PHE A 36 -16.98 6.87 3.10
CA PHE A 36 -15.54 6.72 3.39
C PHE A 36 -14.66 7.37 2.32
N SER A 37 -14.99 7.23 1.04
CA SER A 37 -14.26 7.87 -0.06
C SER A 37 -14.32 9.40 0.00
N SER A 38 -15.49 9.96 0.34
CA SER A 38 -15.67 11.40 0.52
C SER A 38 -15.08 11.93 1.83
N TYR A 39 -14.74 11.05 2.78
CA TYR A 39 -14.34 11.44 4.12
C TYR A 39 -13.00 12.18 4.14
N GLY A 40 -11.96 11.65 3.52
CA GLY A 40 -10.64 12.26 3.64
C GLY A 40 -10.46 13.56 2.86
N SER A 41 -11.17 13.76 1.74
CA SER A 41 -11.20 15.06 1.05
C SER A 41 -11.86 16.13 1.92
N LYS A 42 -12.96 15.77 2.59
CA LYS A 42 -13.65 16.63 3.57
C LYS A 42 -12.74 16.91 4.76
N VAL A 43 -12.07 15.90 5.34
CA VAL A 43 -11.16 16.10 6.48
C VAL A 43 -10.03 17.08 6.16
N LEU A 44 -9.43 17.00 4.97
CA LEU A 44 -8.38 17.92 4.53
C LEU A 44 -8.90 19.36 4.40
N GLN A 45 -10.08 19.55 3.78
CA GLN A 45 -10.72 20.87 3.63
C GLN A 45 -11.18 21.47 4.97
N PHE A 46 -11.61 20.65 5.93
CA PHE A 46 -12.06 21.11 7.25
C PHE A 46 -10.93 21.22 8.28
N THR A 47 -9.66 21.10 7.89
CA THR A 47 -8.52 21.30 8.82
C THR A 47 -8.43 22.74 9.32
N GLU A 48 -8.99 23.70 8.57
CA GLU A 48 -8.99 25.14 8.91
C GLU A 48 -10.25 25.63 9.64
N TRP A 49 -11.26 24.77 9.87
CA TRP A 49 -12.55 25.18 10.45
C TRP A 49 -12.66 24.79 11.93
N ASP A 50 -13.28 25.67 12.71
CA ASP A 50 -13.49 25.53 14.15
C ASP A 50 -14.24 24.23 14.53
N TRP A 51 -13.79 23.57 15.60
CA TRP A 51 -14.26 22.24 16.01
C TRP A 51 -15.76 22.15 16.33
N SER A 52 -16.41 23.29 16.59
CA SER A 52 -17.82 23.40 16.98
C SER A 52 -18.81 23.43 15.81
N VAL A 53 -18.34 23.72 14.58
CA VAL A 53 -19.20 23.85 13.37
C VAL A 53 -19.02 22.67 12.41
N ARG A 54 -18.13 21.73 12.74
CA ARG A 54 -17.78 20.60 11.89
C ARG A 54 -18.93 19.57 11.85
N TYR A 55 -19.71 19.57 10.76
CA TYR A 55 -20.67 18.52 10.46
C TYR A 55 -19.95 17.39 9.71
N ASP A 56 -19.37 16.45 10.46
CA ASP A 56 -18.76 15.27 9.85
C ASP A 56 -19.88 14.34 9.33
N PRO A 57 -19.87 13.93 8.04
CA PRO A 57 -20.90 13.03 7.48
C PRO A 57 -20.99 11.69 8.22
N MET A 58 -19.93 11.34 8.93
CA MET A 58 -19.83 10.14 9.76
C MET A 58 -20.77 10.14 10.98
N ILE A 59 -21.28 11.31 11.41
CA ILE A 59 -22.31 11.42 12.46
C ILE A 59 -23.61 10.73 12.04
N ARG A 60 -23.90 10.69 10.73
CA ARG A 60 -25.08 9.99 10.18
C ARG A 60 -24.94 8.47 10.24
N VAL A 61 -23.72 7.96 10.13
CA VAL A 61 -23.41 6.52 10.14
C VAL A 61 -23.18 6.02 11.58
N PHE A 62 -22.51 6.82 12.41
CA PHE A 62 -22.16 6.50 13.80
C PHE A 62 -22.61 7.62 14.75
N PRO A 63 -23.88 7.63 15.20
CA PRO A 63 -24.36 8.62 16.15
C PRO A 63 -23.66 8.45 17.50
N ARG A 64 -23.06 9.53 18.01
CA ARG A 64 -22.39 9.56 19.33
C ARG A 64 -23.39 9.74 20.48
N LEU A 65 -24.60 10.21 20.16
CA LEU A 65 -25.69 10.53 21.08
C LEU A 65 -26.99 9.93 20.56
N THR A 66 -27.75 9.27 21.42
CA THR A 66 -29.07 8.71 21.10
C THR A 66 -30.10 9.10 22.16
N LYS A 67 -31.37 9.19 21.75
CA LYS A 67 -32.50 9.40 22.68
C LYS A 67 -32.98 8.04 23.18
N CYS A 68 -32.82 7.78 24.47
CA CYS A 68 -33.34 6.59 25.14
C CYS A 68 -34.67 6.94 25.80
N THR A 69 -35.75 6.25 25.42
CA THR A 69 -37.07 6.43 26.02
C THR A 69 -37.32 5.35 27.07
N PHE A 70 -37.36 5.72 28.34
CA PHE A 70 -37.67 4.82 29.44
C PHE A 70 -39.17 4.87 29.73
N HIS A 71 -39.81 3.70 29.74
CA HIS A 71 -41.23 3.55 30.08
C HIS A 71 -41.32 3.15 31.55
N MET A 72 -41.83 4.04 32.39
CA MET A 72 -42.07 3.78 33.81
C MET A 72 -43.56 3.81 34.12
N TYR A 73 -44.01 3.02 35.09
CA TYR A 73 -45.41 2.99 35.53
C TYR A 73 -45.57 3.84 36.79
N GLY A 74 -46.44 4.85 36.73
CA GLY A 74 -46.74 5.69 37.89
C GLY A 74 -47.62 4.97 38.91
N SER A 75 -47.80 5.56 40.10
CA SER A 75 -48.65 5.02 41.18
C SER A 75 -50.11 4.77 40.77
N SER A 76 -50.57 5.40 39.68
CA SER A 76 -51.92 5.25 39.12
C SER A 76 -52.02 4.19 38.00
N GLY A 77 -50.93 3.48 37.69
CA GLY A 77 -50.87 2.50 36.59
C GLY A 77 -50.69 3.10 35.19
N ASP A 78 -50.58 4.42 35.06
CA ASP A 78 -50.35 5.12 33.80
C ASP A 78 -48.87 5.05 33.35
N VAL A 79 -48.64 4.96 32.03
CA VAL A 79 -47.30 4.84 31.44
C VAL A 79 -46.69 6.22 31.28
N GLN A 80 -45.75 6.58 32.17
CA GLN A 80 -44.95 7.79 32.03
C GLN A 80 -43.69 7.51 31.19
N LYS A 81 -43.50 8.31 30.13
CA LYS A 81 -42.32 8.24 29.27
C LYS A 81 -41.28 9.26 29.72
N HIS A 82 -40.11 8.79 30.11
CA HIS A 82 -38.96 9.63 30.43
C HIS A 82 -37.92 9.53 29.32
N ASP A 83 -37.60 10.69 28.74
CA ASP A 83 -36.60 10.81 27.70
C ASP A 83 -35.25 11.17 28.30
N ALA A 84 -34.23 10.33 28.06
CA ALA A 84 -32.85 10.60 28.45
C ALA A 84 -31.93 10.63 27.21
N MET A 85 -30.88 11.42 27.27
CA MET A 85 -29.82 11.42 26.27
C MET A 85 -28.73 10.41 26.69
N CYS A 86 -28.45 9.46 25.82
CA CYS A 86 -27.44 8.41 26.01
C CYS A 86 -26.22 8.69 25.13
N ILE A 87 -25.02 8.51 25.67
CA ILE A 87 -23.78 8.53 24.89
C ILE A 87 -23.46 7.11 24.41
N LEU A 88 -22.90 6.99 23.21
CA LEU A 88 -22.46 5.71 22.64
C LEU A 88 -20.92 5.70 22.47
N PRO A 89 -20.15 5.28 23.50
CA PRO A 89 -18.69 5.35 23.48
C PRO A 89 -18.06 4.56 22.33
N ILE A 90 -18.68 3.44 21.94
CA ILE A 90 -18.19 2.60 20.84
C ILE A 90 -18.20 3.32 19.50
N ASN A 91 -19.20 4.18 19.25
CA ASN A 91 -19.29 4.96 18.02
C ASN A 91 -18.24 6.07 17.98
N ILE A 92 -17.87 6.63 19.14
CA ILE A 92 -16.78 7.62 19.25
C ILE A 92 -15.42 6.96 18.93
N ILE A 93 -15.18 5.75 19.42
CA ILE A 93 -13.93 5.02 19.14
C ILE A 93 -13.84 4.65 17.66
N ASN A 94 -14.92 4.10 17.11
CA ASN A 94 -15.00 3.74 15.70
C ASN A 94 -14.72 4.95 14.81
N GLU A 95 -15.29 6.11 15.14
CA GLU A 95 -14.98 7.32 14.42
C GLU A 95 -13.49 7.60 14.32
N LYS A 96 -12.76 7.58 15.44
CA LYS A 96 -11.33 7.90 15.44
C LYS A 96 -10.50 6.85 14.71
N ILE A 97 -10.84 5.57 14.83
CA ILE A 97 -10.08 4.50 14.18
C ILE A 97 -10.24 4.55 12.65
N TYR A 98 -11.44 4.84 12.15
CA TYR A 98 -11.67 4.92 10.70
C TYR A 98 -11.00 6.15 10.07
N VAL A 99 -10.85 7.26 10.80
CA VAL A 99 -10.02 8.39 10.34
C VAL A 99 -8.59 7.95 10.12
N PHE A 100 -8.00 7.31 11.14
CA PHE A 100 -6.62 6.85 11.08
C PHE A 100 -6.41 5.83 9.96
N LEU A 101 -7.34 4.87 9.83
CA LEU A 101 -7.30 3.86 8.78
C LEU A 101 -7.39 4.47 7.37
N TRP A 102 -8.18 5.54 7.17
CA TRP A 102 -8.27 6.21 5.88
C TRP A 102 -6.91 6.74 5.41
N PHE A 103 -6.21 7.51 6.26
CA PHE A 103 -4.87 8.01 5.95
C PHE A 103 -3.87 6.86 5.73
N TRP A 104 -3.96 5.82 6.56
CA TRP A 104 -3.12 4.63 6.44
C TRP A 104 -3.31 3.93 5.09
N PHE A 105 -4.55 3.69 4.65
CA PHE A 105 -4.85 3.05 3.37
C PHE A 105 -4.37 3.89 2.18
N ILE A 106 -4.51 5.21 2.23
CA ILE A 106 -3.99 6.11 1.18
C ILE A 106 -2.45 5.99 1.09
N ILE A 107 -1.75 6.02 2.22
CA ILE A 107 -0.29 5.86 2.24
C ILE A 107 0.11 4.49 1.69
N LEU A 108 -0.57 3.42 2.10
CA LEU A 108 -0.32 2.08 1.56
C LEU A 108 -0.59 1.99 0.05
N ALA A 109 -1.68 2.58 -0.43
CA ALA A 109 -2.04 2.61 -1.85
C ALA A 109 -0.99 3.38 -2.68
N ILE A 110 -0.50 4.52 -2.18
CA ILE A 110 0.56 5.29 -2.84
C ILE A 110 1.86 4.48 -2.85
N MET A 111 2.29 3.94 -1.71
CA MET A 111 3.55 3.17 -1.64
C MET A 111 3.52 1.93 -2.56
N SER A 112 2.43 1.16 -2.51
CA SER A 112 2.26 -0.01 -3.37
C SER A 112 2.14 0.37 -4.86
N GLY A 113 1.42 1.45 -5.18
CA GLY A 113 1.33 1.99 -6.53
C GLY A 113 2.68 2.45 -7.09
N VAL A 114 3.48 3.17 -6.31
CA VAL A 114 4.84 3.59 -6.71
C VAL A 114 5.73 2.39 -7.00
N VAL A 115 5.70 1.35 -6.16
CA VAL A 115 6.47 0.12 -6.39
C VAL A 115 6.02 -0.56 -7.69
N LEU A 116 4.71 -0.68 -7.91
CA LEU A 116 4.15 -1.32 -9.10
C LEU A 116 4.48 -0.55 -10.38
N ILE A 117 4.36 0.79 -10.37
CA ILE A 117 4.76 1.66 -11.49
C ILE A 117 6.27 1.53 -11.75
N TYR A 118 7.09 1.60 -10.71
CA TYR A 118 8.53 1.45 -10.83
C TYR A 118 8.91 0.10 -11.47
N ARG A 119 8.24 -0.98 -11.08
CA ARG A 119 8.40 -2.31 -11.68
C ARG A 119 7.97 -2.33 -13.14
N ALA A 120 6.80 -1.79 -13.46
CA ALA A 120 6.29 -1.70 -14.82
C ALA A 120 7.25 -0.94 -15.73
N VAL A 121 7.77 0.22 -15.31
CA VAL A 121 8.76 1.02 -16.06
C VAL A 121 10.01 0.21 -16.40
N ILE A 122 10.50 -0.63 -15.49
CA ILE A 122 11.69 -1.44 -15.75
C ILE A 122 11.42 -2.61 -16.70
N ILE A 123 10.21 -3.17 -16.65
CA ILE A 123 9.80 -4.25 -17.56
C ILE A 123 9.60 -3.69 -18.99
N PHE A 124 8.94 -2.54 -19.14
CA PHE A 124 8.68 -1.94 -20.44
C PHE A 124 9.90 -1.23 -21.05
N ILE A 125 10.77 -0.63 -20.23
CA ILE A 125 11.91 0.15 -20.70
C ILE A 125 13.23 -0.55 -20.35
N PRO A 126 13.79 -1.37 -21.26
CA PRO A 126 15.09 -2.02 -21.05
C PRO A 126 16.24 -1.01 -20.90
N ARG A 127 16.08 0.23 -21.41
CA ARG A 127 17.06 1.32 -21.20
C ARG A 127 17.15 1.75 -19.74
N VAL A 128 16.03 1.78 -19.00
CA VAL A 128 16.01 2.13 -17.57
C VAL A 128 16.70 1.03 -16.76
N ARG A 129 16.53 -0.24 -17.14
CA ARG A 129 17.24 -1.37 -16.55
C ARG A 129 18.76 -1.18 -16.60
N PHE A 130 19.27 -0.77 -17.76
CA PHE A 130 20.70 -0.48 -17.96
C PHE A 130 21.17 0.72 -17.12
N ILE A 131 20.41 1.82 -17.08
CA ILE A 131 20.76 3.01 -16.30
C ILE A 131 20.78 2.71 -14.79
N VAL A 132 19.80 1.97 -14.29
CA VAL A 132 19.72 1.58 -12.87
C VAL A 132 20.89 0.67 -12.50
N LEU A 133 21.24 -0.28 -13.37
CA LEU A 133 22.38 -1.17 -13.16
C LEU A 133 23.70 -0.38 -13.18
N ARG A 134 23.87 0.54 -14.14
CA ARG A 134 25.06 1.39 -14.28
C ARG A 134 25.23 2.39 -13.13
N ASN A 135 24.15 3.02 -12.67
CA ASN A 135 24.20 3.95 -11.55
C ASN A 135 24.56 3.27 -10.23
N ARG A 136 24.32 1.95 -10.12
CA ARG A 136 24.63 1.16 -8.93
C ARG A 136 25.96 0.44 -9.03
N ALA A 137 26.34 -0.03 -10.22
CA ALA A 137 27.63 -0.63 -10.53
C ALA A 137 28.57 0.39 -11.19
N LYS A 138 28.68 1.61 -10.65
CA LYS A 138 29.55 2.68 -11.20
C LYS A 138 31.02 2.29 -11.32
N LEU A 139 31.43 1.27 -10.56
CA LEU A 139 32.81 0.79 -10.50
C LEU A 139 33.06 -0.44 -11.40
N ALA A 140 32.02 -1.06 -11.96
CA ALA A 140 32.15 -2.19 -12.86
C ALA A 140 32.37 -1.72 -14.31
N ASN A 141 33.16 -2.49 -15.06
CA ASN A 141 33.46 -2.18 -16.47
C ASN A 141 32.20 -2.16 -17.34
N LYS A 142 32.09 -1.12 -18.18
CA LYS A 142 30.92 -0.85 -19.03
C LYS A 142 30.56 -2.05 -19.94
N ASP A 143 31.56 -2.71 -20.51
CA ASP A 143 31.36 -3.81 -21.48
C ASP A 143 30.80 -5.10 -20.85
N TYR A 144 31.04 -5.33 -19.56
CA TYR A 144 30.49 -6.47 -18.84
C TYR A 144 29.04 -6.20 -18.43
N VAL A 145 28.73 -4.97 -18.03
CA VAL A 145 27.36 -4.55 -17.68
C VAL A 145 26.45 -4.58 -18.90
N GLU A 146 26.96 -4.20 -20.08
CA GLU A 146 26.24 -4.25 -21.34
C GLU A 146 25.95 -5.69 -21.77
N ARG A 147 26.95 -6.59 -21.75
CA ARG A 147 26.75 -8.02 -22.03
C ARG A 147 25.77 -8.70 -21.08
N VAL A 148 25.82 -8.38 -19.78
CA VAL A 148 24.86 -8.91 -18.80
C VAL A 148 23.45 -8.40 -19.08
N CYS A 149 23.27 -7.12 -19.46
CA CYS A 149 21.94 -6.60 -19.80
C CYS A 149 21.34 -7.26 -21.04
N ASP A 150 22.16 -7.54 -22.05
CA ASP A 150 21.71 -8.16 -23.32
C ASP A 150 21.39 -9.65 -23.16
N ARG A 151 22.17 -10.37 -22.35
CA ARG A 151 22.01 -11.84 -22.17
C ARG A 151 21.11 -12.23 -21.00
N SER A 152 20.89 -11.37 -20.01
CA SER A 152 20.09 -11.75 -18.83
C SER A 152 18.58 -11.70 -19.09
N LYS A 153 17.92 -12.85 -18.89
CA LYS A 153 16.45 -12.95 -18.86
C LYS A 153 15.90 -12.08 -17.72
N LEU A 154 14.69 -11.55 -17.88
CA LEU A 154 14.04 -10.65 -16.90
C LEU A 154 14.04 -11.21 -15.46
N GLY A 155 13.88 -12.53 -15.31
CA GLY A 155 13.92 -13.21 -14.01
C GLY A 155 15.28 -13.20 -13.33
N ASP A 156 16.35 -13.40 -14.09
CA ASP A 156 17.73 -13.43 -13.57
C ASP A 156 18.19 -12.05 -13.09
N TRP A 157 17.80 -10.98 -13.79
CA TRP A 157 18.08 -9.61 -13.35
C TRP A 157 17.34 -9.22 -12.08
N LEU A 158 16.11 -9.70 -11.89
CA LEU A 158 15.32 -9.34 -10.72
C LEU A 158 15.87 -10.00 -9.44
N VAL A 159 16.45 -11.20 -9.56
CA VAL A 159 17.20 -11.88 -8.48
C VAL A 159 18.57 -11.26 -8.25
N ALA A 160 19.28 -10.85 -9.31
CA ALA A 160 20.61 -10.24 -9.20
C ALA A 160 20.57 -8.85 -8.53
N ARG A 161 19.49 -8.08 -8.75
CA ARG A 161 19.36 -6.71 -8.28
C ARG A 161 19.41 -6.54 -6.74
N PRO A 162 18.65 -7.28 -5.91
CA PRO A 162 18.73 -7.20 -4.45
C PRO A 162 20.12 -7.56 -3.91
N SER A 163 20.78 -8.54 -4.52
CA SER A 163 22.15 -8.94 -4.16
C SER A 163 23.17 -7.84 -4.41
N LEU A 164 22.98 -7.02 -5.46
CA LEU A 164 23.76 -5.83 -5.76
C LEU A 164 23.42 -4.62 -4.87
N GLN A 165 22.31 -4.66 -4.12
CA GLN A 165 21.84 -3.56 -3.28
C GLN A 165 22.30 -3.64 -1.83
N LYS A 166 22.74 -4.82 -1.37
CA LYS A 166 23.40 -4.94 -0.07
C LYS A 166 24.71 -4.13 -0.10
N PRO A 167 25.14 -3.51 1.02
CA PRO A 167 26.44 -2.85 1.10
C PRO A 167 27.55 -3.91 1.00
N LEU A 168 27.82 -4.36 -0.22
CA LEU A 168 28.90 -5.26 -0.54
C LEU A 168 30.15 -4.41 -0.77
N THR A 169 31.24 -4.81 -0.12
CA THR A 169 32.57 -4.28 -0.36
C THR A 169 32.86 -4.28 -1.87
N ARG A 170 33.50 -3.21 -2.35
CA ARG A 170 33.85 -2.98 -3.77
C ARG A 170 34.31 -4.24 -4.51
N SER A 171 35.23 -5.00 -3.90
CA SER A 171 35.79 -6.23 -4.47
C SER A 171 34.77 -7.34 -4.67
N THR A 172 33.85 -7.55 -3.72
CA THR A 172 32.85 -8.63 -3.80
C THR A 172 31.83 -8.40 -4.92
N SER A 173 31.50 -7.13 -5.21
CA SER A 173 30.56 -6.79 -6.30
C SER A 173 31.16 -7.07 -7.68
N GLU A 174 32.45 -6.78 -7.89
CA GLU A 174 33.17 -7.09 -9.13
C GLU A 174 33.34 -8.61 -9.30
N THR A 175 33.71 -9.33 -8.23
CA THR A 175 33.84 -10.79 -8.28
C THR A 175 32.51 -11.48 -8.60
N LEU A 176 31.40 -11.01 -8.05
CA LEU A 176 30.07 -11.56 -8.35
C LEU A 176 29.65 -11.30 -9.80
N ILE A 177 29.92 -10.11 -10.35
CA ILE A 177 29.62 -9.82 -11.76
C ILE A 177 30.49 -10.67 -12.68
N ASN A 178 31.78 -10.81 -12.39
CA ASN A 178 32.69 -11.65 -13.18
C ASN A 178 32.33 -13.14 -13.10
N GLU A 179 31.95 -13.63 -11.92
CA GLU A 179 31.47 -15.01 -11.72
C GLU A 179 30.15 -15.25 -12.47
N TYR A 180 29.26 -14.25 -12.48
CA TYR A 180 28.00 -14.33 -13.22
C TYR A 180 28.22 -14.33 -14.74
N VAL A 181 29.15 -13.51 -15.24
CA VAL A 181 29.55 -13.50 -16.66
C VAL A 181 30.20 -14.83 -17.05
N ARG A 182 31.10 -15.38 -16.23
CA ARG A 182 31.69 -16.71 -16.47
C ARG A 182 30.64 -17.82 -16.55
N ARG A 183 29.63 -17.80 -15.68
CA ARG A 183 28.54 -18.79 -15.72
C ARG A 183 27.60 -18.62 -16.91
N LEU A 184 27.51 -17.41 -17.45
CA LEU A 184 26.79 -17.17 -18.70
C LEU A 184 27.59 -17.70 -19.90
N ASP A 185 28.90 -17.48 -19.94
CA ASP A 185 29.78 -17.97 -21.01
C ASP A 185 29.92 -19.51 -20.99
N HIS A 186 29.91 -20.16 -19.82
CA HIS A 186 30.04 -21.62 -19.70
C HIS A 186 28.75 -22.41 -20.04
N ASN A 187 27.62 -21.71 -20.22
CA ASN A 187 26.32 -22.30 -20.59
C ASN A 187 26.06 -22.26 -22.11
N GLU A 188 27.05 -21.89 -22.92
CA GLU A 188 27.01 -22.13 -24.36
C GLU A 188 27.35 -23.61 -24.67
N PRO A 189 26.63 -24.25 -25.61
CA PRO A 189 26.98 -25.58 -26.14
C PRO A 189 28.24 -25.55 -27.00
#